data_AF-A0A9P0PA86-F1
#
_entry.id   AF-A0A9P0PA86-F1
#
_cell.length_a   1.000
_cell.length_b   1.000
_cell.length_c   1.000
_cell.angle_alpha   90.00
_cell.angle_beta   90.00
_cell.angle_gamma   90.00
#
_symmetry.space_group_name_H-M   'P 1'
#
loop_
_entity.id
_entity.type
_entity.pdbx_description
1 polymer ?
#
loop_
_entity_poly.entity_id
_entity_poly.type
_entity_poly.pdbx_seq_one_letter_code
_entity_poly.pdbx_strand_id
1 'polypeptide(L)'
;MSRKCVNNPDQFCYVCGDVTFASQRRSITPLITKAYQLYLGCKLGDQDKQWAPHIRCNTCASSLRSWLNGKKRSMRFAVPIVWREPTNHINDCYFCMVPCVGQATGMSKKKKSVINYPNIPSAMSPVPHSDENPIPKPPESYTCESENESDHGDRVIRQEEDMPSTSRDPDFIPSTSCHQPHKIKQSELNDLVRDLELPKCKAELLGSRLQQWNLLEDDVSVCVFRKRHKDLEPCFNIENNLVFCSNINGLLAALNINYNPEEWRLFIDSSTLSLKAHQWHICGDLKVVALLLGLQLGYTKFCCFLCEWDSWAKALHYTKQNWPVRQFLEPGQKNVQHMPLVDSKKNLLPPLHIKLGLMKNFKFPRLSEAKVKEGIFVGPQIRNILKDTQFENTLTGIEKTAWNDFRLVVTNFLGNRKADNYKTLVKNMLSSYQKMGCNMSLKIHFLHSHLDFFPDNCEAVSNEHGEHYCWTLGTDAPETIHKRTAKSQRI
;
A
#
# COMPACT_ATOMS: atom_id res chain seq x y z
N MET A 1 4.68 -40.86 2.84
CA MET A 1 4.52 -39.47 2.35
C MET A 1 5.70 -39.15 1.44
N SER A 2 5.43 -38.54 0.26
CA SER A 2 6.46 -38.17 -0.71
C SER A 2 7.59 -37.38 -0.03
N ARG A 3 8.84 -37.87 -0.09
CA ARG A 3 10.06 -37.20 0.43
C ARG A 3 10.49 -35.99 -0.43
N LYS A 4 9.54 -35.31 -1.08
CA LYS A 4 9.81 -34.18 -1.97
C LYS A 4 9.29 -32.91 -1.35
N CYS A 5 10.14 -31.89 -1.31
CA CYS A 5 9.77 -30.55 -0.88
C CYS A 5 8.62 -29.99 -1.73
N VAL A 6 7.77 -29.16 -1.12
CA VAL A 6 6.68 -28.46 -1.81
C VAL A 6 7.21 -27.56 -2.92
N ASN A 7 8.29 -26.82 -2.63
CA ASN A 7 9.01 -26.02 -3.61
C ASN A 7 10.34 -26.68 -3.96
N ASN A 8 10.81 -26.48 -5.20
CA ASN A 8 12.14 -26.87 -5.61
C ASN A 8 13.18 -25.90 -4.98
N PRO A 9 14.28 -26.39 -4.36
CA PRO A 9 15.34 -25.55 -3.81
C PRO A 9 15.87 -24.49 -4.79
N ASP A 10 15.94 -24.81 -6.08
CA ASP A 10 16.39 -23.90 -7.15
C ASP A 10 15.35 -22.85 -7.55
N GLN A 11 14.26 -22.72 -6.79
CA GLN A 11 13.41 -21.54 -6.82
C GLN A 11 13.92 -20.44 -5.89
N PHE A 12 14.91 -20.72 -5.03
CA PHE A 12 15.43 -19.79 -4.03
C PHE A 12 16.87 -19.39 -4.35
N CYS A 13 17.23 -18.16 -4.02
CA CYS A 13 18.61 -17.70 -4.14
C CYS A 13 19.46 -18.28 -3.02
N TYR A 14 20.55 -18.98 -3.36
CA TYR A 14 21.50 -19.50 -2.37
C TYR A 14 22.06 -18.40 -1.45
N VAL A 15 22.29 -17.19 -1.98
CA VAL A 15 22.98 -16.11 -1.26
C VAL A 15 22.07 -15.36 -0.30
N CYS A 16 20.82 -15.06 -0.70
CA CYS A 16 19.90 -14.24 0.10
C CYS A 16 18.67 -14.99 0.62
N GLY A 17 18.40 -16.21 0.18
CA GLY A 17 17.22 -16.98 0.58
C GLY A 17 15.90 -16.55 -0.08
N ASP A 18 15.90 -15.48 -0.87
CA ASP A 18 14.70 -15.00 -1.54
C ASP A 18 14.25 -15.92 -2.67
N VAL A 19 12.94 -15.97 -2.89
CA VAL A 19 12.35 -16.56 -4.10
C VAL A 19 12.86 -15.85 -5.37
N THR A 20 13.18 -16.64 -6.39
CA THR A 20 13.67 -16.21 -7.70
C THR A 20 12.82 -16.79 -8.83
N PHE A 21 12.31 -15.88 -9.66
CA PHE A 21 11.60 -16.21 -10.89
C PHE A 21 12.60 -16.62 -11.99
N ALA A 22 12.20 -17.51 -12.90
CA ALA A 22 13.07 -18.08 -13.92
C ALA A 22 13.93 -17.03 -14.66
N SER A 23 13.33 -15.90 -15.05
CA SER A 23 14.04 -14.80 -15.74
C SER A 23 15.20 -14.18 -14.95
N GLN A 24 15.18 -14.32 -13.62
CA GLN A 24 16.15 -13.74 -12.68
C GLN A 24 17.12 -14.79 -12.08
N ARG A 25 16.92 -16.07 -12.38
CA ARG A 25 17.82 -17.15 -11.95
C ARG A 25 19.12 -17.06 -12.75
N ARG A 26 20.25 -17.21 -12.07
CA ARG A 26 21.59 -17.27 -12.66
C ARG A 26 22.36 -18.40 -11.98
N SER A 27 23.19 -19.11 -12.75
CA SER A 27 24.11 -20.13 -12.23
C SER A 27 25.15 -19.51 -11.32
N ILE A 28 25.70 -20.28 -10.37
CA ILE A 28 26.83 -19.84 -9.55
C ILE A 28 28.12 -19.99 -10.36
N THR A 29 28.81 -18.87 -10.67
CA THR A 29 29.96 -18.83 -11.59
C THR A 29 31.25 -18.66 -10.78
N PRO A 30 32.43 -19.09 -11.27
CA PRO A 30 33.68 -19.01 -10.52
C PRO A 30 34.01 -17.60 -10.01
N LEU A 31 33.77 -16.58 -10.84
CA LEU A 31 33.94 -15.17 -10.45
C LEU A 31 33.06 -14.79 -9.25
N ILE A 32 31.81 -15.25 -9.25
CA ILE A 32 30.88 -14.96 -8.17
C ILE A 32 31.21 -15.79 -6.93
N THR A 33 31.67 -17.03 -7.09
CA THR A 33 32.19 -17.83 -5.98
C THR A 33 33.35 -17.13 -5.29
N LYS A 34 34.26 -16.55 -6.09
CA LYS A 34 35.39 -15.76 -5.57
C LYS A 34 34.91 -14.47 -4.90
N ALA A 35 34.01 -13.73 -5.53
CA ALA A 35 33.43 -12.50 -4.98
C ALA A 35 32.67 -12.76 -3.67
N TYR A 36 31.92 -13.87 -3.60
CA TYR A 36 31.20 -14.31 -2.41
C TYR A 36 32.17 -14.59 -1.26
N GLN A 37 33.26 -15.32 -1.53
CA GLN A 37 34.28 -15.63 -0.53
C GLN A 37 34.98 -14.37 -0.01
N LEU A 38 35.32 -13.43 -0.90
CA LEU A 38 35.99 -12.19 -0.54
C LEU A 38 35.07 -11.23 0.23
N TYR A 39 33.77 -11.18 -0.11
CA TYR A 39 32.81 -10.30 0.53
C TYR A 39 32.33 -10.85 1.88
N LEU A 40 31.88 -12.11 1.91
CA LEU A 40 31.20 -12.69 3.07
C LEU A 40 32.16 -13.46 3.98
N GLY A 41 33.42 -13.63 3.58
CA GLY A 41 34.45 -14.30 4.38
C GLY A 41 34.29 -15.82 4.48
N CYS A 42 33.32 -16.42 3.78
CA CYS A 42 33.04 -17.85 3.81
C CYS A 42 33.00 -18.46 2.40
N LYS A 43 33.32 -19.75 2.28
CA LYS A 43 33.20 -20.49 1.01
C LYS A 43 31.73 -20.87 0.78
N LEU A 44 31.34 -20.99 -0.49
CA LEU A 44 30.07 -21.63 -0.84
C LEU A 44 30.09 -23.09 -0.38
N GLY A 45 29.18 -23.44 0.54
CA GLY A 45 28.99 -24.78 1.08
C GLY A 45 27.85 -25.54 0.39
N ASP A 46 27.87 -26.87 0.53
CA ASP A 46 26.75 -27.76 0.19
C ASP A 46 26.27 -27.68 -1.28
N GLN A 47 27.10 -27.19 -2.20
CA GLN A 47 26.78 -27.12 -3.65
C GLN A 47 26.79 -28.50 -4.34
N ASP A 48 27.22 -29.54 -3.63
CA ASP A 48 27.11 -30.95 -4.02
C ASP A 48 25.81 -31.60 -3.50
N LYS A 49 25.04 -30.88 -2.67
CA LYS A 49 23.85 -31.41 -2.00
C LYS A 49 22.57 -30.99 -2.70
N GLN A 50 21.78 -31.97 -3.11
CA GLN A 50 20.48 -31.77 -3.77
C GLN A 50 19.45 -31.00 -2.93
N TRP A 51 19.63 -30.93 -1.60
CA TRP A 51 18.74 -30.17 -0.71
C TRP A 51 19.09 -28.68 -0.65
N ALA A 52 20.27 -28.26 -1.11
CA ALA A 52 20.66 -26.85 -1.14
C ALA A 52 20.27 -26.18 -2.48
N PRO A 53 20.07 -24.85 -2.51
CA PRO A 53 19.92 -24.15 -3.78
C PRO A 53 21.24 -24.07 -4.56
N HIS A 54 21.19 -24.26 -5.88
CA HIS A 54 22.35 -24.19 -6.78
C HIS A 54 22.33 -22.93 -7.67
N ILE A 55 21.36 -22.05 -7.43
CA ILE A 55 21.15 -20.84 -8.21
C ILE A 55 21.20 -19.59 -7.33
N ARG A 56 21.43 -18.45 -7.96
CA ARG A 56 21.38 -17.13 -7.33
C ARG A 56 20.45 -16.18 -8.08
N CYS A 57 20.00 -15.13 -7.41
CA CYS A 57 19.24 -14.05 -8.04
C CYS A 57 20.17 -13.06 -8.75
N ASN A 58 19.64 -12.40 -9.78
CA ASN A 58 20.36 -11.36 -10.53
C ASN A 58 20.85 -10.19 -9.64
N THR A 59 20.10 -9.87 -8.58
CA THR A 59 20.47 -8.81 -7.63
C THR A 59 21.74 -9.15 -6.87
N CYS A 60 21.83 -10.34 -6.26
CA CYS A 60 23.03 -10.79 -5.56
C CYS A 60 24.23 -10.87 -6.51
N ALA A 61 24.02 -11.38 -7.73
CA ALA A 61 25.07 -11.44 -8.76
C ALA A 61 25.63 -10.04 -9.09
N SER A 62 24.73 -9.09 -9.32
CA SER A 62 25.07 -7.72 -9.68
C SER A 62 25.74 -6.96 -8.54
N SER A 63 25.29 -7.16 -7.29
CA SER A 63 25.90 -6.54 -6.11
C SER A 63 27.33 -7.05 -5.87
N LEU A 64 27.55 -8.36 -5.89
CA LEU A 64 28.88 -8.95 -5.73
C LEU A 64 29.85 -8.50 -6.84
N ARG A 65 29.42 -8.48 -8.11
CA ARG A 65 30.23 -7.96 -9.23
C ARG A 65 30.53 -6.48 -9.08
N SER A 66 29.53 -5.68 -8.72
CA SER A 66 29.71 -4.23 -8.58
C SER A 66 30.70 -3.90 -7.46
N TRP A 67 30.60 -4.60 -6.33
CA TRP A 67 31.53 -4.45 -5.22
C TRP A 67 32.95 -4.85 -5.63
N LEU A 68 33.11 -6.02 -6.26
CA LEU A 68 34.41 -6.52 -6.71
C LEU A 68 35.11 -5.54 -7.67
N ASN A 69 34.33 -4.85 -8.51
CA ASN A 69 34.80 -3.83 -9.44
C ASN A 69 34.95 -2.43 -8.81
N GLY A 70 35.00 -2.31 -7.48
CA GLY A 70 35.23 -1.05 -6.78
C GLY A 70 34.08 -0.04 -6.82
N LYS A 71 32.88 -0.42 -7.28
CA LYS A 71 31.72 0.47 -7.29
C LYS A 71 31.11 0.56 -5.89
N LYS A 72 30.51 1.71 -5.55
CA LYS A 72 29.82 1.99 -4.27
C LYS A 72 28.50 1.21 -4.09
N ARG A 73 28.48 -0.10 -4.35
CA ARG A 73 27.34 -0.99 -4.07
C ARG A 73 27.78 -2.07 -3.08
N SER A 74 27.00 -2.28 -2.04
CA SER A 74 27.19 -3.33 -1.04
C SER A 74 26.07 -4.37 -1.12
N MET A 75 26.29 -5.52 -0.49
CA MET A 75 25.22 -6.46 -0.18
C MET A 75 24.28 -5.86 0.86
N ARG A 76 23.08 -6.43 0.99
CA ARG A 76 22.09 -5.99 2.00
C ARG A 76 22.37 -6.54 3.40
N PHE A 77 23.28 -7.50 3.50
CA PHE A 77 23.59 -8.27 4.70
C PHE A 77 25.08 -8.58 4.74
N ALA A 78 25.59 -8.70 5.95
CA ALA A 78 26.96 -9.11 6.22
C ALA A 78 27.11 -10.63 6.26
N VAL A 79 26.09 -11.33 6.78
CA VAL A 79 26.04 -12.80 6.82
C VAL A 79 24.95 -13.24 5.85
N PRO A 80 25.25 -14.14 4.89
CA PRO A 80 24.24 -14.67 3.97
C PRO A 80 23.27 -15.58 4.70
N ILE A 81 22.23 -16.04 4.01
CA ILE A 81 21.41 -17.14 4.54
C ILE A 81 22.30 -18.36 4.77
N VAL A 82 22.12 -19.03 5.91
CA VAL A 82 22.88 -20.25 6.26
C VAL A 82 21.97 -21.45 6.08
N TRP A 83 22.30 -22.29 5.10
CA TRP A 83 21.56 -23.52 4.80
C TRP A 83 22.09 -24.70 5.62
N ARG A 84 21.19 -25.56 6.08
CA ARG A 84 21.50 -26.87 6.69
C ARG A 84 20.48 -27.90 6.20
N GLU A 85 20.84 -29.17 6.30
CA GLU A 85 19.95 -30.26 5.89
C GLU A 85 18.64 -30.24 6.73
N PRO A 86 17.46 -30.17 6.08
CA PRO A 86 16.17 -30.24 6.76
C PRO A 86 15.99 -31.53 7.56
N THR A 87 15.61 -31.44 8.83
CA THR A 87 15.31 -32.65 9.63
C THR A 87 13.95 -33.25 9.27
N ASN A 88 13.00 -32.42 8.81
CA ASN A 88 11.67 -32.84 8.41
C ASN A 88 10.99 -31.80 7.48
N HIS A 89 9.95 -32.20 6.76
CA HIS A 89 9.23 -31.33 5.80
C HIS A 89 8.07 -30.53 6.40
N ILE A 90 7.86 -30.57 7.72
CA ILE A 90 6.70 -29.95 8.39
C ILE A 90 7.09 -28.61 9.02
N ASN A 91 8.11 -28.61 9.87
CA ASN A 91 8.50 -27.43 10.65
C ASN A 91 9.98 -27.04 10.52
N ASP A 92 10.78 -27.83 9.79
CA ASP A 92 12.22 -27.60 9.61
C ASP A 92 12.63 -27.79 8.15
N CYS A 93 11.78 -27.34 7.22
CA CYS A 93 12.10 -27.30 5.79
C CYS A 93 11.68 -25.96 5.21
N TYR A 94 12.66 -25.11 4.95
CA TYR A 94 12.47 -23.77 4.42
C TYR A 94 11.62 -23.75 3.14
N PHE A 95 11.88 -24.72 2.25
CA PHE A 95 11.18 -24.85 0.97
C PHE A 95 9.72 -25.30 1.12
N CYS A 96 9.36 -25.96 2.21
CA CYS A 96 7.96 -26.35 2.46
C CYS A 96 7.19 -25.27 3.23
N MET A 97 7.88 -24.48 4.05
CA MET A 97 7.28 -23.45 4.88
C MET A 97 7.04 -22.14 4.12
N VAL A 98 7.83 -21.84 3.09
CA VAL A 98 7.53 -20.72 2.19
C VAL A 98 6.32 -21.10 1.30
N PRO A 99 5.32 -20.21 1.14
CA PRO A 99 4.16 -20.48 0.28
C PRO A 99 4.55 -21.00 -1.10
N CYS A 100 3.76 -21.92 -1.64
CA CYS A 100 4.03 -22.55 -2.93
C CYS A 100 4.25 -21.50 -4.03
N VAL A 101 5.46 -21.51 -4.60
CA VAL A 101 5.90 -20.61 -5.64
C VAL A 101 5.55 -21.26 -6.98
N GLY A 102 4.33 -21.03 -7.48
CA GLY A 102 3.86 -21.64 -8.73
C GLY A 102 2.48 -21.14 -9.16
N GLN A 103 2.05 -21.50 -10.38
CA GLN A 103 0.83 -21.01 -11.03
C GLN A 103 -0.46 -21.22 -10.21
N ALA A 104 -0.52 -22.22 -9.33
CA ALA A 104 -1.71 -22.51 -8.51
C ALA A 104 -2.03 -21.44 -7.44
N THR A 105 -1.10 -20.53 -7.10
CA THR A 105 -1.29 -19.50 -6.05
C THR A 105 -1.23 -18.06 -6.55
N GLY A 106 -1.02 -17.83 -7.85
CA GLY A 106 -1.02 -16.49 -8.46
C GLY A 106 0.08 -15.56 -7.88
N MET A 107 1.25 -16.11 -7.56
CA MET A 107 2.41 -15.34 -7.10
C MET A 107 3.06 -14.56 -8.24
N SER A 108 2.81 -13.24 -8.30
CA SER A 108 3.48 -12.34 -9.24
C SER A 108 4.67 -11.63 -8.59
N LYS A 109 5.56 -11.02 -9.41
CA LYS A 109 6.66 -10.15 -8.93
C LYS A 109 6.19 -9.08 -7.92
N LYS A 110 4.93 -8.63 -8.01
CA LYS A 110 4.33 -7.61 -7.12
C LYS A 110 3.99 -8.15 -5.72
N LYS A 111 3.81 -9.46 -5.55
CA LYS A 111 3.54 -10.11 -4.26
C LYS A 111 4.79 -10.61 -3.54
N LYS A 112 5.98 -10.48 -4.15
CA LYS A 112 7.26 -10.95 -3.57
C LYS A 112 7.60 -10.29 -2.22
N SER A 113 7.26 -9.01 -2.04
CA SER A 113 7.52 -8.28 -0.79
C SER A 113 6.63 -8.71 0.37
N VAL A 114 5.58 -9.51 0.12
CA VAL A 114 4.63 -10.00 1.12
C VAL A 114 5.01 -11.40 1.61
N ILE A 115 6.01 -12.04 0.99
CA ILE A 115 6.47 -13.37 1.40
C ILE A 115 7.17 -13.25 2.75
N ASN A 116 6.64 -13.96 3.75
CA ASN A 116 7.33 -14.14 5.03
C ASN A 116 8.32 -15.29 4.91
N TYR A 117 9.61 -15.01 5.10
CA TYR A 117 10.67 -16.01 5.06
C TYR A 117 10.97 -16.49 6.49
N PRO A 118 10.78 -17.78 6.78
CA PRO A 118 10.94 -18.30 8.14
C PRO A 118 12.43 -18.36 8.53
N ASN A 119 12.73 -18.02 9.78
CA ASN A 119 14.04 -18.24 10.38
C ASN A 119 14.01 -19.56 11.15
N ILE A 120 14.64 -20.61 10.63
CA ILE A 120 14.55 -21.99 11.14
C ILE A 120 15.93 -22.65 11.18
N PRO A 121 16.12 -23.75 11.94
CA PRO A 121 17.41 -24.44 12.02
C PRO A 121 17.98 -24.86 10.67
N SER A 122 17.14 -25.32 9.73
CA SER A 122 17.57 -25.68 8.37
C SER A 122 17.95 -24.48 7.49
N ALA A 123 17.56 -23.26 7.86
CA ALA A 123 17.75 -22.04 7.06
C ALA A 123 17.72 -20.79 7.96
N MET A 124 18.89 -20.37 8.43
CA MET A 124 19.01 -19.19 9.30
C MET A 124 19.05 -17.92 8.46
N SER A 125 18.19 -16.95 8.77
CA SER A 125 18.03 -15.73 7.97
C SER A 125 19.31 -14.89 7.86
N PRO A 126 19.50 -14.15 6.76
CA PRO A 126 20.64 -13.24 6.60
C PRO A 126 20.72 -12.19 7.71
N VAL A 127 21.94 -11.85 8.13
CA VAL A 127 22.19 -10.84 9.18
C VAL A 127 22.59 -9.50 8.54
N PRO A 128 21.88 -8.40 8.81
CA PRO A 128 22.22 -7.07 8.29
C PRO A 128 23.61 -6.59 8.71
N HIS A 129 24.16 -5.63 7.96
CA HIS A 129 25.37 -4.91 8.38
C HIS A 129 25.11 -4.09 9.66
N SER A 130 26.09 -4.07 10.55
CA SER A 130 26.12 -3.31 11.81
C SER A 130 27.56 -2.86 12.09
N ASP A 131 27.79 -2.12 13.18
CA ASP A 131 29.15 -1.74 13.59
C ASP A 131 30.04 -2.97 13.88
N GLU A 132 29.44 -4.07 14.32
CA GLU A 132 30.12 -5.36 14.51
C GLU A 132 30.39 -6.10 13.20
N ASN A 133 29.62 -5.80 12.14
CA ASN A 133 29.69 -6.44 10.83
C ASN A 133 29.74 -5.40 9.69
N PRO A 134 30.83 -4.62 9.58
CA PRO A 134 30.95 -3.55 8.60
C PRO A 134 31.02 -4.07 7.16
N ILE A 135 30.78 -3.18 6.19
CA ILE A 135 30.91 -3.50 4.77
C ILE A 135 32.41 -3.70 4.45
N PRO A 136 32.82 -4.86 3.90
CA PRO A 136 34.21 -5.12 3.56
C PRO A 136 34.67 -4.22 2.41
N LYS A 137 35.96 -3.87 2.39
CA LYS A 137 36.57 -3.17 1.27
C LYS A 137 36.94 -4.18 0.17
N PRO A 138 36.69 -3.86 -1.11
CA PRO A 138 37.11 -4.73 -2.20
C PRO A 138 38.65 -4.83 -2.25
N PRO A 139 39.21 -6.00 -2.61
CA PRO A 139 40.66 -6.16 -2.71
C PRO A 139 41.23 -5.35 -3.87
N GLU A 140 42.47 -4.89 -3.73
CA GLU A 140 43.18 -4.11 -4.76
C GLU A 140 43.50 -4.94 -6.01
N SER A 141 43.64 -6.26 -5.87
CA SER A 141 43.75 -7.22 -6.96
C SER A 141 43.18 -8.57 -6.56
N TYR A 142 42.65 -9.32 -7.53
CA TYR A 142 42.19 -10.70 -7.33
C TYR A 142 42.53 -11.53 -8.57
N THR A 143 42.91 -12.78 -8.37
CA THR A 143 43.08 -13.78 -9.45
C THR A 143 41.80 -14.60 -9.59
N CYS A 144 41.28 -14.69 -10.81
CA CYS A 144 40.15 -15.54 -11.18
C CYS A 144 40.53 -16.30 -12.45
N GLU A 145 40.40 -17.63 -12.46
CA GLU A 145 40.84 -18.50 -13.57
C GLU A 145 39.92 -18.47 -14.80
N SER A 146 39.16 -17.39 -15.02
CA SER A 146 38.26 -17.28 -16.18
C SER A 146 37.89 -15.83 -16.47
N GLU A 147 38.64 -15.15 -17.33
CA GLU A 147 38.46 -13.72 -17.66
C GLU A 147 37.44 -13.42 -18.78
N ASN A 148 36.60 -14.39 -19.19
CA ASN A 148 35.62 -14.16 -20.26
C ASN A 148 34.17 -14.40 -19.79
N GLU A 149 33.50 -13.36 -19.30
CA GLU A 149 32.05 -13.25 -19.43
C GLU A 149 31.70 -11.88 -20.02
N SER A 150 31.61 -11.85 -21.35
CA SER A 150 30.84 -10.84 -22.06
C SER A 150 29.35 -11.08 -21.83
N ASP A 151 28.63 -9.98 -21.61
CA ASP A 151 27.19 -9.92 -21.44
C ASP A 151 26.47 -10.24 -22.76
N HIS A 152 26.51 -11.49 -23.21
CA HIS A 152 25.60 -12.04 -24.21
C HIS A 152 24.96 -13.29 -23.61
N GLY A 153 23.63 -13.25 -23.51
CA GLY A 153 22.83 -14.25 -22.82
C GLY A 153 23.23 -15.67 -23.17
N ASP A 154 23.36 -16.47 -22.12
CA ASP A 154 23.51 -17.92 -22.16
C ASP A 154 22.30 -18.54 -22.89
N ARG A 155 22.36 -18.51 -24.23
CA ARG A 155 21.56 -19.35 -25.11
C ARG A 155 22.09 -20.76 -24.89
N VAL A 156 21.43 -21.50 -24.00
CA VAL A 156 21.49 -22.96 -24.00
C VAL A 156 21.09 -23.41 -25.40
N ILE A 157 22.06 -23.88 -26.18
CA ILE A 157 21.85 -24.60 -27.43
C ILE A 157 21.05 -25.85 -27.06
N ARG A 158 19.74 -25.83 -27.33
CA ARG A 158 18.94 -27.05 -27.49
C ARG A 158 18.66 -27.17 -28.98
N GLN A 159 18.99 -28.33 -29.52
CA GLN A 159 18.74 -28.72 -30.90
C GLN A 159 17.32 -28.30 -31.30
N GLU A 160 17.23 -27.58 -32.42
CA GLU A 160 15.97 -27.21 -33.05
C GLU A 160 15.30 -28.49 -33.56
N GLU A 161 14.43 -29.07 -32.74
CA GLU A 161 13.38 -29.96 -33.22
C GLU A 161 12.06 -29.20 -33.13
N ASP A 162 11.36 -29.14 -34.26
CA ASP A 162 10.09 -28.46 -34.47
C ASP A 162 9.03 -28.88 -33.44
N MET A 163 8.90 -28.12 -32.36
CA MET A 163 7.85 -28.30 -31.36
C MET A 163 6.96 -27.05 -31.25
N PRO A 164 5.65 -27.20 -30.93
CA PRO A 164 4.68 -26.09 -30.97
C PRO A 164 5.04 -24.99 -29.98
N SER A 165 4.74 -23.73 -30.32
CA SER A 165 5.07 -22.50 -29.57
C SER A 165 4.68 -22.49 -28.08
N THR A 166 3.80 -23.38 -27.62
CA THR A 166 3.43 -23.53 -26.21
C THR A 166 4.52 -24.15 -25.34
N SER A 167 5.58 -24.73 -25.94
CA SER A 167 6.74 -25.29 -25.23
C SER A 167 7.85 -24.28 -24.92
N ARG A 168 7.67 -23.00 -25.29
CA ARG A 168 8.66 -21.92 -25.11
C ARG A 168 8.48 -21.11 -23.83
N ASP A 169 7.37 -21.28 -23.11
CA ASP A 169 7.17 -20.73 -21.78
C ASP A 169 7.47 -21.81 -20.72
N PRO A 170 8.64 -21.77 -20.05
CA PRO A 170 9.01 -22.77 -19.05
C PRO A 170 8.13 -22.73 -17.79
N ASP A 171 7.29 -21.70 -17.61
CA ASP A 171 6.34 -21.60 -16.51
C ASP A 171 4.99 -22.29 -16.86
N PHE A 172 4.73 -22.65 -18.12
CA PHE A 172 3.51 -23.36 -18.56
C PHE A 172 3.75 -24.88 -18.64
N ILE A 173 3.14 -25.64 -17.72
CA ILE A 173 3.20 -27.11 -17.72
C ILE A 173 1.83 -27.67 -18.14
N PRO A 174 1.70 -28.30 -19.31
CA PRO A 174 0.43 -28.92 -19.72
C PRO A 174 0.08 -30.10 -18.81
N SER A 175 -1.18 -30.20 -18.42
CA SER A 175 -1.73 -31.31 -17.62
C SER A 175 -1.58 -32.63 -18.39
N THR A 176 -0.63 -33.49 -18.01
CA THR A 176 -0.38 -34.78 -18.67
C THR A 176 -1.33 -35.90 -18.25
N SER A 177 -2.41 -35.61 -17.51
CA SER A 177 -3.21 -36.63 -16.84
C SER A 177 -4.45 -37.14 -17.59
N CYS A 178 -4.63 -36.85 -18.88
CA CYS A 178 -5.72 -37.47 -19.64
C CYS A 178 -5.40 -37.53 -21.14
N HIS A 179 -5.48 -38.72 -21.73
CA HIS A 179 -5.34 -38.93 -23.19
C HIS A 179 -6.59 -38.49 -23.98
N GLN A 180 -7.58 -37.87 -23.33
CA GLN A 180 -8.77 -37.32 -24.00
C GLN A 180 -8.70 -35.79 -24.05
N PRO A 181 -9.08 -35.17 -25.18
CA PRO A 181 -9.21 -33.72 -25.28
C PRO A 181 -10.18 -33.20 -24.21
N HIS A 182 -9.72 -32.26 -23.37
CA HIS A 182 -10.57 -31.59 -22.41
C HIS A 182 -11.59 -30.71 -23.15
N LYS A 183 -12.88 -30.99 -22.97
CA LYS A 183 -13.95 -30.11 -23.42
C LYS A 183 -14.23 -29.07 -22.34
N ILE A 184 -14.25 -27.80 -22.73
CA ILE A 184 -14.43 -26.66 -21.83
C ILE A 184 -15.89 -26.62 -21.37
N LYS A 185 -16.10 -26.52 -20.05
CA LYS A 185 -17.42 -26.37 -19.42
C LYS A 185 -17.91 -24.92 -19.45
N GLN A 186 -19.21 -24.70 -19.23
CA GLN A 186 -19.77 -23.34 -19.19
C GLN A 186 -19.11 -22.44 -18.13
N SER A 187 -18.79 -22.98 -16.93
CA SER A 187 -18.08 -22.24 -15.88
C SER A 187 -16.66 -21.88 -16.29
N GLU A 188 -15.93 -22.80 -16.91
CA GLU A 188 -14.56 -22.59 -17.39
C GLU A 188 -14.52 -21.58 -18.55
N LEU A 189 -15.50 -21.63 -19.45
CA LEU A 189 -15.65 -20.64 -20.50
C LEU A 189 -15.96 -19.25 -19.93
N ASN A 190 -16.79 -19.17 -18.89
CA ASN A 190 -17.10 -17.93 -18.19
C ASN A 190 -15.87 -17.35 -17.47
N ASP A 191 -15.07 -18.21 -16.85
CA ASP A 191 -13.82 -17.84 -16.18
C ASP A 191 -12.78 -17.36 -17.19
N LEU A 192 -12.59 -18.07 -18.30
CA LEU A 192 -11.69 -17.68 -19.39
C LEU A 192 -12.06 -16.31 -19.97
N VAL A 193 -13.35 -16.07 -20.22
CA VAL A 193 -13.85 -14.78 -20.68
C VAL A 193 -13.58 -13.66 -19.68
N ARG A 194 -13.69 -13.96 -18.38
CA ARG A 194 -13.43 -13.00 -17.29
C ARG A 194 -11.94 -12.69 -17.19
N ASP A 195 -11.08 -13.71 -17.22
CA ASP A 195 -9.63 -13.57 -17.11
C ASP A 195 -9.03 -12.79 -18.30
N LEU A 196 -9.66 -12.92 -19.48
CA LEU A 196 -9.31 -12.17 -20.69
C LEU A 196 -10.02 -10.81 -20.80
N GLU A 197 -10.86 -10.45 -19.83
CA GLU A 197 -11.62 -9.18 -19.79
C GLU A 197 -12.41 -8.90 -21.09
N LEU A 198 -13.00 -9.94 -21.71
CA LEU A 198 -13.59 -9.80 -23.04
C LEU A 198 -14.96 -9.08 -23.01
N PRO A 199 -15.17 -8.08 -23.90
CA PRO A 199 -16.48 -7.50 -24.17
C PRO A 199 -17.49 -8.56 -24.66
N LYS A 200 -18.80 -8.35 -24.41
CA LYS A 200 -19.88 -9.30 -24.78
C LYS A 200 -19.75 -9.89 -26.19
N CYS A 201 -19.55 -9.03 -27.19
CA CYS A 201 -19.44 -9.46 -28.59
C CYS A 201 -18.16 -10.29 -28.86
N LYS A 202 -17.05 -10.00 -28.16
CA LYS A 202 -15.80 -10.76 -28.29
C LYS A 202 -15.85 -12.08 -27.52
N ALA A 203 -16.49 -12.10 -26.35
CA ALA A 203 -16.74 -13.31 -25.58
C ALA A 203 -17.62 -14.31 -26.36
N GLU A 204 -18.66 -13.79 -27.01
CA GLU A 204 -19.53 -14.58 -27.88
C GLU A 204 -18.79 -15.09 -29.14
N LEU A 205 -17.96 -14.24 -29.76
CA LEU A 205 -17.13 -14.65 -30.89
C LEU A 205 -16.15 -15.75 -30.48
N LEU A 206 -15.51 -15.62 -29.32
CA LEU A 206 -14.62 -16.63 -28.76
C LEU A 206 -15.37 -17.95 -28.51
N GLY A 207 -16.52 -17.90 -27.82
CA GLY A 207 -17.36 -19.06 -27.58
C GLY A 207 -17.80 -19.74 -28.88
N SER A 208 -18.22 -18.97 -29.88
CA SER A 208 -18.61 -19.48 -31.20
C SER A 208 -17.45 -20.19 -31.92
N ARG A 209 -16.23 -19.67 -31.81
CA ARG A 209 -15.03 -20.29 -32.39
C ARG A 209 -14.64 -21.57 -31.65
N LEU A 210 -14.68 -21.57 -30.32
CA LEU A 210 -14.42 -22.77 -29.51
C LEU A 210 -15.47 -23.87 -29.77
N GLN A 211 -16.73 -23.48 -29.99
CA GLN A 211 -17.80 -24.39 -30.40
C GLN A 211 -17.54 -24.97 -31.79
N GLN A 212 -17.14 -24.13 -32.75
CA GLN A 212 -16.77 -24.55 -34.11
C GLN A 212 -15.58 -25.53 -34.10
N TRP A 213 -14.64 -25.37 -33.18
CA TRP A 213 -13.49 -26.26 -33.00
C TRP A 213 -13.79 -27.52 -32.18
N ASN A 214 -15.05 -27.75 -31.80
CA ASN A 214 -15.49 -28.87 -30.97
C ASN A 214 -14.75 -28.97 -29.62
N LEU A 215 -14.39 -27.80 -29.05
CA LEU A 215 -13.68 -27.68 -27.77
C LEU A 215 -14.61 -27.39 -26.58
N LEU A 216 -15.93 -27.33 -26.79
CA LEU A 216 -16.93 -27.11 -25.74
C LEU A 216 -17.72 -28.41 -25.46
N GLU A 217 -18.25 -28.54 -24.25
CA GLU A 217 -19.29 -29.54 -23.95
C GLU A 217 -20.61 -29.20 -24.66
N ASP A 218 -21.44 -30.22 -24.91
CA ASP A 218 -22.62 -30.10 -25.78
C ASP A 218 -23.75 -29.24 -25.15
N ASP A 219 -23.68 -29.00 -23.83
CA ASP A 219 -24.61 -28.19 -23.05
C ASP A 219 -24.18 -26.71 -22.90
N VAL A 220 -23.02 -26.33 -23.46
CA VAL A 220 -22.49 -24.97 -23.36
C VAL A 220 -23.24 -24.02 -24.30
N SER A 221 -23.77 -22.94 -23.73
CA SER A 221 -24.55 -21.96 -24.48
C SER A 221 -23.77 -20.66 -24.69
N VAL A 222 -23.23 -20.50 -25.90
CA VAL A 222 -22.51 -19.28 -26.32
C VAL A 222 -23.42 -18.04 -26.31
N CYS A 223 -24.72 -18.23 -26.55
CA CYS A 223 -25.73 -17.17 -26.56
C CYS A 223 -25.92 -16.51 -25.18
N VAL A 224 -25.45 -17.12 -24.09
CA VAL A 224 -25.54 -16.58 -22.72
C VAL A 224 -24.80 -15.25 -22.62
N PHE A 225 -23.68 -15.06 -23.32
CA PHE A 225 -22.92 -13.80 -23.27
C PHE A 225 -23.70 -12.59 -23.80
N ARG A 226 -24.66 -12.81 -24.71
CA ARG A 226 -25.58 -11.76 -25.18
C ARG A 226 -26.53 -11.31 -24.07
N LYS A 227 -27.03 -12.25 -23.27
CA LYS A 227 -28.11 -12.03 -22.31
C LYS A 227 -27.66 -11.92 -20.85
N ARG A 228 -26.38 -12.19 -20.53
CA ARG A 228 -25.82 -12.19 -19.16
C ARG A 228 -26.08 -10.94 -18.33
N HIS A 229 -26.26 -9.78 -18.98
CA HIS A 229 -26.60 -8.54 -18.28
C HIS A 229 -28.05 -8.49 -17.79
N LYS A 230 -28.96 -9.25 -18.40
CA LYS A 230 -30.37 -9.31 -18.02
C LYS A 230 -30.57 -9.93 -16.64
N ASP A 231 -29.69 -10.85 -16.24
CA ASP A 231 -29.72 -11.46 -14.92
C ASP A 231 -29.29 -10.47 -13.82
N LEU A 232 -28.53 -9.44 -14.21
CA LEU A 232 -28.02 -8.40 -13.30
C LEU A 232 -28.87 -7.11 -13.35
N GLU A 233 -29.64 -6.92 -14.42
CA GLU A 233 -30.53 -5.75 -14.64
C GLU A 233 -31.49 -5.47 -13.47
N PRO A 234 -32.11 -6.47 -12.81
CA PRO A 234 -32.95 -6.24 -11.63
C PRO A 234 -32.20 -5.66 -10.42
N CYS A 235 -30.87 -5.68 -10.42
CA CYS A 235 -30.06 -5.15 -9.32
C CYS A 235 -29.73 -3.65 -9.50
N PHE A 236 -30.14 -3.02 -10.60
CA PHE A 236 -29.86 -1.62 -10.92
C PHE A 236 -31.14 -0.82 -11.15
N ASN A 237 -31.18 0.39 -10.61
CA ASN A 237 -32.25 1.36 -10.82
C ASN A 237 -31.71 2.59 -11.56
N ILE A 238 -32.63 3.32 -12.21
CA ILE A 238 -32.34 4.56 -12.92
C ILE A 238 -33.17 5.68 -12.29
N GLU A 239 -32.50 6.69 -11.73
CA GLU A 239 -33.14 7.93 -11.27
C GLU A 239 -32.35 9.12 -11.82
N ASN A 240 -33.04 10.13 -12.39
CA ASN A 240 -32.42 11.37 -12.88
C ASN A 240 -31.21 11.15 -13.82
N ASN A 241 -31.30 10.19 -14.74
CA ASN A 241 -30.21 9.76 -15.65
C ASN A 241 -28.97 9.15 -14.96
N LEU A 242 -29.05 8.82 -13.67
CA LEU A 242 -28.01 8.08 -12.96
C LEU A 242 -28.46 6.64 -12.77
N VAL A 243 -27.64 5.72 -13.25
CA VAL A 243 -27.80 4.27 -13.01
C VAL A 243 -27.03 3.92 -11.76
N PHE A 244 -27.70 3.35 -10.76
CA PHE A 244 -27.05 2.90 -9.52
C PHE A 244 -27.54 1.50 -9.13
N CYS A 245 -26.67 0.75 -8.46
CA CYS A 245 -27.04 -0.56 -7.95
C CYS A 245 -27.94 -0.39 -6.71
N SER A 246 -29.21 -0.78 -6.84
CA SER A 246 -30.20 -0.74 -5.76
C SER A 246 -30.14 -2.00 -4.88
N ASN A 247 -29.69 -3.13 -5.43
CA ASN A 247 -29.59 -4.41 -4.72
C ASN A 247 -28.17 -5.00 -4.80
N ILE A 248 -27.28 -4.49 -3.94
CA ILE A 248 -25.87 -4.90 -3.86
C ILE A 248 -25.74 -6.38 -3.44
N ASN A 249 -26.59 -6.84 -2.52
CA ASN A 249 -26.60 -8.22 -2.04
C ASN A 249 -26.96 -9.20 -3.17
N GLY A 250 -28.01 -8.90 -3.92
CA GLY A 250 -28.44 -9.70 -5.08
C GLY A 250 -27.38 -9.74 -6.18
N LEU A 251 -26.73 -8.60 -6.44
CA LEU A 251 -25.65 -8.50 -7.42
C LEU A 251 -24.46 -9.40 -7.04
N LEU A 252 -24.03 -9.37 -5.79
CA LEU A 252 -22.86 -10.13 -5.33
C LEU A 252 -23.16 -11.62 -5.19
N ALA A 253 -24.38 -11.98 -4.79
CA ALA A 253 -24.86 -13.36 -4.83
C ALA A 253 -24.86 -13.91 -6.26
N ALA A 254 -25.35 -13.14 -7.24
CA ALA A 254 -25.33 -13.51 -8.66
C ALA A 254 -23.89 -13.66 -9.23
N LEU A 255 -22.91 -12.99 -8.63
CA LEU A 255 -21.50 -13.11 -8.96
C LEU A 255 -20.76 -14.18 -8.14
N ASN A 256 -21.47 -14.91 -7.28
CA ASN A 256 -20.94 -15.91 -6.35
C ASN A 256 -19.86 -15.33 -5.40
N ILE A 257 -20.06 -14.10 -4.94
CA ILE A 257 -19.17 -13.39 -4.01
C ILE A 257 -19.86 -13.29 -2.65
N ASN A 258 -19.20 -13.78 -1.60
CA ASN A 258 -19.69 -13.66 -0.23
C ASN A 258 -19.48 -12.20 0.26
N TYR A 259 -20.57 -11.45 0.39
CA TYR A 259 -20.55 -10.02 0.73
C TYR A 259 -20.92 -9.78 2.18
N ASN A 260 -20.10 -9.01 2.90
CA ASN A 260 -20.38 -8.54 4.26
C ASN A 260 -20.75 -7.03 4.25
N PRO A 261 -22.03 -6.65 4.43
CA PRO A 261 -22.46 -5.24 4.39
C PRO A 261 -21.95 -4.40 5.57
N GLU A 262 -21.55 -5.01 6.68
CA GLU A 262 -21.00 -4.30 7.84
C GLU A 262 -19.55 -3.84 7.60
N GLU A 263 -18.81 -4.58 6.78
CA GLU A 263 -17.40 -4.34 6.53
C GLU A 263 -17.12 -3.69 5.17
N TRP A 264 -17.89 -4.05 4.14
CA TRP A 264 -17.58 -3.74 2.74
C TRP A 264 -18.50 -2.65 2.19
N ARG A 265 -17.91 -1.61 1.61
CA ARG A 265 -18.62 -0.64 0.77
C ARG A 265 -18.17 -0.82 -0.68
N LEU A 266 -19.14 -1.04 -1.56
CA LEU A 266 -18.90 -1.25 -2.99
C LEU A 266 -18.76 0.10 -3.69
N PHE A 267 -17.75 0.26 -4.53
CA PHE A 267 -17.64 1.42 -5.42
C PHE A 267 -17.70 0.94 -6.87
N ILE A 268 -18.56 1.57 -7.67
CA ILE A 268 -18.61 1.38 -9.12
C ILE A 268 -17.85 2.55 -9.72
N ASP A 269 -16.68 2.27 -10.29
CA ASP A 269 -15.89 3.26 -10.99
C ASP A 269 -16.64 3.67 -12.27
N SER A 270 -17.04 4.94 -12.39
CA SER A 270 -17.79 5.43 -13.55
C SER A 270 -17.01 5.30 -14.87
N SER A 271 -15.68 5.13 -14.81
CA SER A 271 -14.81 5.00 -15.98
C SER A 271 -14.53 3.54 -16.38
N THR A 272 -14.84 2.56 -15.50
CA THR A 272 -14.63 1.14 -15.80
C THR A 272 -15.85 0.32 -15.37
N LEU A 273 -16.37 -0.51 -16.28
CA LEU A 273 -17.51 -1.43 -16.04
C LEU A 273 -17.15 -2.59 -15.07
N SER A 274 -16.30 -2.33 -14.06
CA SER A 274 -15.78 -3.29 -13.10
C SER A 274 -16.23 -2.95 -11.69
N LEU A 275 -16.82 -3.93 -10.99
CA LEU A 275 -17.18 -3.83 -9.58
C LEU A 275 -15.95 -4.10 -8.73
N LYS A 276 -15.55 -3.15 -7.88
CA LYS A 276 -14.40 -3.32 -6.98
C LYS A 276 -14.85 -3.13 -5.53
N ALA A 277 -14.67 -4.16 -4.72
CA ALA A 277 -14.87 -4.10 -3.27
C ALA A 277 -13.59 -3.63 -2.60
N HIS A 278 -13.66 -2.55 -1.83
CA HIS A 278 -12.50 -1.96 -1.16
C HIS A 278 -12.86 -1.50 0.25
N GLN A 279 -11.96 -1.75 1.19
CA GLN A 279 -12.05 -1.24 2.55
C GLN A 279 -11.15 0.01 2.64
N TRP A 280 -11.77 1.17 2.88
CA TRP A 280 -11.09 2.46 2.79
C TRP A 280 -11.07 3.17 4.14
N HIS A 281 -9.92 3.75 4.47
CA HIS A 281 -9.85 4.87 5.41
C HIS A 281 -9.95 6.17 4.62
N ILE A 282 -10.66 7.15 5.17
CA ILE A 282 -10.90 8.43 4.51
C ILE A 282 -10.01 9.48 5.14
N CYS A 283 -9.04 9.96 4.36
CA CYS A 283 -8.17 11.04 4.79
C CYS A 283 -8.66 12.36 4.19
N GLY A 284 -9.08 13.30 5.05
CA GLY A 284 -9.66 14.56 4.59
C GLY A 284 -9.68 15.66 5.63
N ASP A 285 -9.74 16.91 5.16
CA ASP A 285 -10.00 18.06 6.04
C ASP A 285 -11.34 17.87 6.79
N LEU A 286 -11.45 18.53 7.95
CA LEU A 286 -12.66 18.52 8.77
C LEU A 286 -13.92 18.93 7.98
N LYS A 287 -13.81 19.82 6.98
CA LYS A 287 -14.95 20.16 6.12
C LYS A 287 -15.39 18.99 5.24
N VAL A 288 -14.44 18.23 4.69
CA VAL A 288 -14.73 17.05 3.86
C VAL A 288 -15.32 15.95 4.74
N VAL A 289 -14.74 15.72 5.91
CA VAL A 289 -15.25 14.74 6.89
C VAL A 289 -16.66 15.13 7.35
N ALA A 290 -16.90 16.41 7.66
CA ALA A 290 -18.23 16.90 8.02
C ALA A 290 -19.26 16.67 6.91
N LEU A 291 -18.90 16.93 5.65
CA LEU A 291 -19.76 16.67 4.49
C LEU A 291 -20.11 15.18 4.38
N LEU A 292 -19.11 14.30 4.51
CA LEU A 292 -19.30 12.84 4.40
C LEU A 292 -20.10 12.26 5.57
N LEU A 293 -20.02 12.87 6.76
CA LEU A 293 -20.79 12.50 7.93
C LEU A 293 -22.15 13.22 8.01
N GLY A 294 -22.52 13.97 6.96
CA GLY A 294 -23.79 14.65 6.85
C GLY A 294 -23.97 15.81 7.84
N LEU A 295 -22.89 16.35 8.40
CA LEU A 295 -22.93 17.50 9.29
C LEU A 295 -23.13 18.81 8.52
N GLN A 296 -23.89 19.71 9.13
CA GLN A 296 -24.05 21.08 8.65
C GLN A 296 -22.70 21.81 8.63
N LEU A 297 -22.32 22.27 7.46
CA LEU A 297 -21.09 23.05 7.26
C LEU A 297 -21.25 24.48 7.81
N GLY A 298 -20.12 25.09 8.20
CA GLY A 298 -20.07 26.45 8.73
C GLY A 298 -19.84 26.51 10.25
N TYR A 299 -20.10 27.66 10.85
CA TYR A 299 -19.93 27.89 12.29
C TYR A 299 -21.16 27.44 13.06
N THR A 300 -21.29 26.12 13.23
CA THR A 300 -22.43 25.50 13.92
C THR A 300 -22.13 25.19 15.38
N LYS A 301 -23.20 25.09 16.19
CA LYS A 301 -23.09 24.81 17.63
C LYS A 301 -22.42 23.47 17.89
N PHE A 302 -22.87 22.40 17.22
CA PHE A 302 -22.36 21.04 17.38
C PHE A 302 -21.57 20.56 16.16
N CYS A 303 -20.39 21.14 15.94
CA CYS A 303 -19.58 20.88 14.75
C CYS A 303 -18.61 19.68 14.87
N CYS A 304 -18.45 19.10 16.06
CA CYS A 304 -17.65 17.89 16.24
C CYS A 304 -18.48 16.64 15.86
N PHE A 305 -17.87 15.72 15.11
CA PHE A 305 -18.52 14.47 14.69
C PHE A 305 -18.36 13.32 15.69
N LEU A 306 -17.47 13.45 16.68
CA LEU A 306 -17.24 12.43 17.72
C LEU A 306 -18.05 12.72 18.99
N CYS A 307 -18.27 14.00 19.30
CA CYS A 307 -18.96 14.40 20.52
C CYS A 307 -19.85 15.64 20.30
N GLU A 308 -20.65 15.93 21.31
CA GLU A 308 -21.58 17.07 21.37
C GLU A 308 -20.88 18.31 21.92
N TRP A 309 -19.70 18.62 21.38
CA TRP A 309 -18.96 19.82 21.73
C TRP A 309 -19.77 21.07 21.37
N ASP A 310 -20.04 21.92 22.36
CA ASP A 310 -20.73 23.19 22.19
C ASP A 310 -19.74 24.30 21.85
N SER A 311 -19.67 24.65 20.57
CA SER A 311 -18.76 25.69 20.06
C SER A 311 -19.10 27.09 20.57
N TRP A 312 -20.31 27.31 21.11
CA TRP A 312 -20.74 28.60 21.64
C TRP A 312 -20.42 28.76 23.13
N ALA A 313 -20.18 27.66 23.85
CA ALA A 313 -19.86 27.66 25.28
C ALA A 313 -18.39 28.04 25.58
N LYS A 314 -17.97 29.25 25.18
CA LYS A 314 -16.57 29.71 25.24
C LYS A 314 -15.92 29.58 26.62
N ALA A 315 -16.67 29.82 27.70
CA ALA A 315 -16.20 29.69 29.07
C ALA A 315 -15.79 28.25 29.46
N LEU A 316 -16.32 27.24 28.76
CA LEU A 316 -16.08 25.83 29.03
C LEU A 316 -14.97 25.23 28.14
N HIS A 317 -14.50 25.93 27.12
CA HIS A 317 -13.65 25.34 26.07
C HIS A 317 -12.34 24.74 26.61
N TYR A 318 -11.64 25.45 27.50
CA TYR A 318 -10.37 24.98 28.09
C TYR A 318 -10.53 24.24 29.42
N THR A 319 -11.73 24.24 30.01
CA THR A 319 -11.98 23.62 31.32
C THR A 319 -12.70 22.28 31.20
N LYS A 320 -13.57 22.13 30.21
CA LYS A 320 -14.34 20.90 29.96
C LYS A 320 -13.72 20.11 28.82
N GLN A 321 -13.07 19.00 29.18
CA GLN A 321 -12.50 18.05 28.23
C GLN A 321 -13.51 17.01 27.75
N ASN A 322 -14.35 16.50 28.66
CA ASN A 322 -15.29 15.42 28.34
C ASN A 322 -16.66 15.97 27.93
N TRP A 323 -17.03 15.72 26.68
CA TRP A 323 -18.33 16.05 26.11
C TRP A 323 -19.12 14.77 25.81
N PRO A 324 -20.47 14.82 25.81
CA PRO A 324 -21.28 13.65 25.48
C PRO A 324 -20.89 13.08 24.12
N VAL A 325 -20.64 11.78 24.05
CA VAL A 325 -20.24 11.09 22.82
C VAL A 325 -21.45 10.93 21.91
N ARG A 326 -21.27 11.12 20.61
CA ARG A 326 -22.32 10.86 19.62
C ARG A 326 -22.42 9.36 19.38
N GLN A 327 -23.52 8.74 19.82
CA GLN A 327 -23.78 7.32 19.53
C GLN A 327 -24.26 7.13 18.09
N PHE A 328 -25.13 8.01 17.60
CA PHE A 328 -25.67 8.00 16.24
C PHE A 328 -25.66 9.41 15.64
N LEU A 329 -25.50 9.50 14.32
CA LEU A 329 -25.62 10.74 13.55
C LEU A 329 -26.99 10.75 12.86
N GLU A 330 -28.04 11.05 13.61
CA GLU A 330 -29.41 11.10 13.12
C GLU A 330 -29.73 12.43 12.43
N PRO A 331 -30.18 12.44 11.16
CA PRO A 331 -30.59 13.66 10.47
C PRO A 331 -31.64 14.45 11.24
N GLY A 332 -31.48 15.78 11.28
CA GLY A 332 -32.36 16.71 11.99
C GLY A 332 -31.95 17.00 13.43
N GLN A 333 -31.03 16.21 14.02
CA GLN A 333 -30.55 16.44 15.39
C GLN A 333 -29.13 17.01 15.40
N LYS A 334 -28.86 17.92 16.36
CA LYS A 334 -27.51 18.38 16.74
C LYS A 334 -26.60 18.68 15.53
N ASN A 335 -27.14 19.46 14.57
CA ASN A 335 -26.49 19.88 13.33
C ASN A 335 -26.16 18.77 12.31
N VAL A 336 -26.79 17.60 12.38
CA VAL A 336 -26.77 16.59 11.32
C VAL A 336 -27.88 16.90 10.31
N GLN A 337 -27.53 17.08 9.03
CA GLN A 337 -28.47 17.35 7.94
C GLN A 337 -28.79 16.12 7.11
N HIS A 338 -27.82 15.23 6.93
CA HIS A 338 -27.94 14.07 6.04
C HIS A 338 -27.43 12.80 6.73
N MET A 339 -27.84 11.65 6.20
CA MET A 339 -27.32 10.37 6.67
C MET A 339 -25.80 10.29 6.41
N PRO A 340 -25.01 9.83 7.39
CA PRO A 340 -23.58 9.67 7.21
C PRO A 340 -23.29 8.63 6.13
N LEU A 341 -22.44 8.99 5.16
CA LEU A 341 -21.99 8.10 4.09
C LEU A 341 -20.86 7.17 4.54
N VAL A 342 -20.21 7.52 5.65
CA VAL A 342 -18.95 6.91 6.09
C VAL A 342 -18.99 6.71 7.61
N ASP A 343 -18.29 5.70 8.10
CA ASP A 343 -18.16 5.51 9.55
C ASP A 343 -17.23 6.58 10.12
N SER A 344 -17.67 7.26 11.19
CA SER A 344 -16.88 8.20 11.99
C SER A 344 -15.49 7.67 12.35
N LYS A 345 -15.35 6.37 12.67
CA LYS A 345 -14.09 5.73 13.07
C LYS A 345 -13.13 5.47 11.92
N LYS A 346 -13.60 5.48 10.67
CA LYS A 346 -12.79 5.24 9.47
C LYS A 346 -12.21 6.52 8.87
N ASN A 347 -12.37 7.67 9.54
CA ASN A 347 -11.83 8.95 9.10
C ASN A 347 -10.44 9.20 9.72
N LEU A 348 -9.57 9.81 8.94
CA LEU A 348 -8.23 10.23 9.33
C LEU A 348 -8.10 11.73 9.07
N LEU A 349 -7.52 12.45 10.05
CA LEU A 349 -7.29 13.88 9.94
C LEU A 349 -5.85 14.14 9.50
N PRO A 350 -5.63 14.77 8.33
CA PRO A 350 -4.30 15.10 7.86
C PRO A 350 -3.60 16.07 8.83
N PRO A 351 -2.37 15.79 9.28
CA PRO A 351 -1.65 16.67 10.20
C PRO A 351 -1.42 18.06 9.62
N LEU A 352 -1.32 18.16 8.30
CA LEU A 352 -1.18 19.43 7.58
C LEU A 352 -2.29 20.41 7.97
N HIS A 353 -3.56 19.98 7.90
CA HIS A 353 -4.68 20.85 8.22
C HIS A 353 -4.75 21.20 9.72
N ILE A 354 -4.28 20.31 10.60
CA ILE A 354 -4.16 20.58 12.04
C ILE A 354 -3.09 21.65 12.29
N LYS A 355 -1.88 21.48 11.74
CA LYS A 355 -0.78 22.47 11.81
C LYS A 355 -1.26 23.84 11.34
N LEU A 356 -1.96 23.89 10.20
CA LEU A 356 -2.55 25.12 9.67
C LEU A 356 -3.56 25.76 10.62
N GLY A 357 -4.43 24.96 11.24
CA GLY A 357 -5.40 25.48 12.21
C GLY A 357 -4.75 26.10 13.44
N LEU A 358 -3.66 25.50 13.92
CA LEU A 358 -2.91 25.99 15.06
C LEU A 358 -2.14 27.27 14.73
N MET A 359 -1.53 27.34 13.55
CA MET A 359 -0.75 28.50 13.10
C MET A 359 -1.58 29.76 12.91
N LYS A 360 -2.86 29.65 12.53
CA LYS A 360 -3.76 30.80 12.34
C LYS A 360 -3.94 31.69 13.58
N ASN A 361 -3.50 31.24 14.76
CA ASN A 361 -3.57 32.02 16.00
C ASN A 361 -2.41 33.01 16.16
N PHE A 362 -1.37 32.93 15.32
CA PHE A 362 -0.22 33.85 15.35
C PHE A 362 -0.34 34.92 14.25
N LYS A 363 0.19 36.11 14.52
CA LYS A 363 0.26 37.21 13.54
C LYS A 363 1.53 37.08 12.71
N PHE A 364 1.41 37.03 11.39
CA PHE A 364 2.56 36.90 10.48
C PHE A 364 2.83 38.23 9.75
N PRO A 365 3.96 38.94 10.00
CA PRO A 365 4.24 40.25 9.40
C PRO A 365 4.41 40.23 7.88
N ARG A 366 4.89 39.12 7.32
CA ARG A 366 5.22 38.97 5.90
C ARG A 366 4.06 38.45 5.04
N LEU A 367 2.91 38.17 5.64
CA LEU A 367 1.78 37.56 4.96
C LEU A 367 0.52 38.37 5.19
N SER A 368 -0.24 38.62 4.12
CA SER A 368 -1.53 39.30 4.28
C SER A 368 -2.49 38.42 5.09
N GLU A 369 -3.27 39.07 5.95
CA GLU A 369 -4.30 38.40 6.76
C GLU A 369 -5.26 37.58 5.89
N ALA A 370 -5.53 38.02 4.65
CA ALA A 370 -6.28 37.29 3.64
C ALA A 370 -5.66 35.92 3.30
N LYS A 371 -4.34 35.84 3.07
CA LYS A 371 -3.65 34.56 2.77
C LYS A 371 -3.68 33.59 3.96
N VAL A 372 -3.59 34.13 5.18
CA VAL A 372 -3.69 33.36 6.43
C VAL A 372 -5.12 32.86 6.65
N LYS A 373 -6.12 33.71 6.43
CA LYS A 373 -7.55 33.39 6.61
C LYS A 373 -8.03 32.35 5.60
N GLU A 374 -7.66 32.51 4.32
CA GLU A 374 -7.94 31.56 3.24
C GLU A 374 -7.18 30.23 3.41
N GLY A 375 -6.18 30.18 4.30
CA GLY A 375 -5.42 28.94 4.55
C GLY A 375 -4.54 28.52 3.38
N ILE A 376 -4.07 29.48 2.57
CA ILE A 376 -3.22 29.27 1.38
C ILE A 376 -1.77 29.08 1.84
N PHE A 377 -1.56 28.11 2.73
CA PHE A 377 -0.24 27.72 3.19
C PHE A 377 0.02 26.32 2.66
N VAL A 378 0.94 26.23 1.71
CA VAL A 378 1.42 24.92 1.23
C VAL A 378 2.40 24.32 2.23
N GLY A 379 2.47 22.99 2.32
CA GLY A 379 3.37 22.28 3.25
C GLY A 379 4.80 22.85 3.35
N PRO A 380 5.47 23.16 2.23
CA PRO A 380 6.79 23.80 2.24
C PRO A 380 6.85 25.16 2.95
N GLN A 381 5.82 25.99 2.84
CA GLN A 381 5.78 27.30 3.51
C GLN A 381 5.68 27.15 5.03
N ILE A 382 4.92 26.16 5.51
CA ILE A 382 4.85 25.85 6.95
C ILE A 382 6.23 25.47 7.48
N ARG A 383 6.94 24.59 6.76
CA ARG A 383 8.29 24.15 7.14
C ARG A 383 9.29 25.31 7.16
N ASN A 384 9.17 26.25 6.22
CA ASN A 384 10.02 27.44 6.18
C ASN A 384 9.73 28.38 7.36
N ILE A 385 8.46 28.61 7.68
CA ILE A 385 8.08 29.46 8.82
C ILE A 385 8.53 28.85 10.15
N LEU A 386 8.43 27.53 10.31
CA LEU A 386 8.94 26.83 11.50
C LEU A 386 10.46 26.93 11.66
N LYS A 387 11.20 27.32 10.62
CA LYS A 387 12.66 27.53 10.62
C LYS A 387 13.05 29.01 10.60
N ASP A 388 12.09 29.93 10.44
CA ASP A 388 12.35 31.36 10.29
C ASP A 388 12.69 31.99 11.66
N THR A 389 13.98 32.24 11.86
CA THR A 389 14.50 32.89 13.08
C THR A 389 14.10 34.35 13.18
N GLN A 390 13.84 35.04 12.05
CA GLN A 390 13.37 36.42 12.08
C GLN A 390 11.94 36.49 12.59
N PHE A 391 11.08 35.56 12.17
CA PHE A 391 9.72 35.47 12.70
C PHE A 391 9.73 35.20 14.21
N GLU A 392 10.56 34.25 14.67
CA GLU A 392 10.68 33.94 16.11
C GLU A 392 11.10 35.16 16.95
N ASN A 393 11.93 36.04 16.40
CA ASN A 393 12.37 37.27 17.05
C ASN A 393 11.27 38.36 17.11
N THR A 394 10.25 38.28 16.26
CA THR A 394 9.10 39.21 16.32
C THR A 394 8.11 38.87 17.44
N LEU A 395 8.12 37.63 17.93
CA LEU A 395 7.23 37.17 18.99
C LEU A 395 7.79 37.54 20.37
N THR A 396 6.95 38.05 21.27
CA THR A 396 7.38 38.46 22.62
C THR A 396 6.50 37.86 23.72
N GLY A 397 7.09 37.63 24.89
CA GLY A 397 6.39 37.16 26.09
C GLY A 397 5.58 35.88 25.90
N ILE A 398 4.25 36.00 26.03
CA ILE A 398 3.29 34.89 25.98
C ILE A 398 3.21 34.29 24.57
N GLU A 399 3.27 35.12 23.52
CA GLU A 399 3.20 34.65 22.13
C GLU A 399 4.41 33.77 21.77
N LYS A 400 5.61 34.16 22.23
CA LYS A 400 6.83 33.36 22.04
C LYS A 400 6.77 32.02 22.76
N THR A 401 6.20 32.00 23.96
CA THR A 401 6.01 30.76 24.74
C THR A 401 5.04 29.81 24.02
N ALA A 402 3.88 30.33 23.59
CA ALA A 402 2.90 29.55 22.83
C ALA A 402 3.47 29.04 21.49
N TRP A 403 4.31 29.83 20.82
CA TRP A 403 4.99 29.42 19.59
C TRP A 403 5.98 28.27 19.81
N ASN A 404 6.78 28.33 20.89
CA ASN A 404 7.72 27.27 21.23
C ASN A 404 7.01 25.97 21.59
N ASP A 405 5.94 26.03 22.38
CA ASP A 405 5.11 24.86 22.70
C ASP A 405 4.47 24.28 21.42
N PHE A 406 3.97 25.14 20.55
CA PHE A 406 3.45 24.74 19.24
C PHE A 406 4.50 24.01 18.41
N ARG A 407 5.74 24.53 18.31
CA ARG A 407 6.83 23.87 17.58
C ARG A 407 7.13 22.49 18.15
N LEU A 408 7.17 22.35 19.47
CA LEU A 408 7.39 21.06 20.13
C LEU A 408 6.29 20.04 19.80
N VAL A 409 5.03 20.45 19.77
CA VAL A 409 3.92 19.59 19.36
C VAL A 409 4.03 19.22 17.87
N VAL A 410 4.42 20.15 17.00
CA VAL A 410 4.57 19.87 15.57
C VAL A 410 5.67 18.84 15.30
N THR A 411 6.80 18.93 16.01
CA THR A 411 7.96 18.05 15.80
C THR A 411 7.81 16.70 16.48
N ASN A 412 7.26 16.67 17.70
CA ASN A 412 7.24 15.47 18.55
C ASN A 412 5.88 14.75 18.59
N PHE A 413 4.82 15.34 18.05
CA PHE A 413 3.49 14.71 17.96
C PHE A 413 2.98 14.63 16.52
N LEU A 414 2.97 15.76 15.80
CA LEU A 414 2.44 15.83 14.42
C LEU A 414 3.51 15.51 13.34
N GLY A 415 4.58 14.81 13.70
CA GLY A 415 5.68 14.41 12.82
C GLY A 415 5.73 12.90 12.56
N ASN A 416 6.88 12.42 12.09
CA ASN A 416 7.14 10.99 11.78
C ASN A 416 7.09 10.04 12.99
N ARG A 417 7.34 10.56 14.19
CA ARG A 417 7.31 9.78 15.44
C ARG A 417 6.54 10.55 16.51
N LYS A 418 5.64 9.84 17.18
CA LYS A 418 4.92 10.29 18.35
C LYS A 418 5.81 10.03 19.58
N ALA A 419 6.26 11.09 20.23
CA ALA A 419 7.08 11.00 21.45
C ALA A 419 6.24 10.54 22.64
N ASP A 420 6.82 9.79 23.59
CA ASP A 420 6.09 9.24 24.74
C ASP A 420 5.44 10.32 25.62
N ASN A 421 6.08 11.50 25.70
CA ASN A 421 5.59 12.64 26.47
C ASN A 421 4.63 13.57 25.69
N TYR A 422 4.12 13.15 24.53
CA TYR A 422 3.27 13.99 23.67
C TYR A 422 2.04 14.57 24.39
N LYS A 423 1.41 13.81 25.31
CA LYS A 423 0.26 14.26 26.10
C LYS A 423 0.61 15.51 26.92
N THR A 424 1.80 15.54 27.51
CA THR A 424 2.33 16.67 28.28
C THR A 424 2.61 17.85 27.36
N LEU A 425 3.22 17.63 26.19
CA LEU A 425 3.48 18.69 25.21
C LEU A 425 2.20 19.38 24.74
N VAL A 426 1.16 18.60 24.43
CA VAL A 426 -0.15 19.14 24.03
C VAL A 426 -0.81 19.91 25.18
N LYS A 427 -0.74 19.40 26.41
CA LYS A 427 -1.28 20.09 27.60
C LYS A 427 -0.58 21.44 27.85
N ASN A 428 0.74 21.49 27.70
CA ASN A 428 1.51 22.73 27.83
C ASN A 428 1.10 23.74 26.75
N MET A 429 1.03 23.29 25.49
CA MET A 429 0.57 24.13 24.37
C MET A 429 -0.84 24.69 24.61
N LEU A 430 -1.80 23.86 25.05
CA LEU A 430 -3.17 24.32 25.35
C LEU A 430 -3.19 25.37 26.46
N SER A 431 -2.37 25.22 27.50
CA SER A 431 -2.25 26.19 28.58
C SER A 431 -1.68 27.52 28.09
N SER A 432 -0.67 27.48 27.22
CA SER A 432 -0.07 28.68 26.62
C SER A 432 -1.04 29.37 25.64
N TYR A 433 -1.81 28.62 24.87
CA TYR A 433 -2.85 29.16 23.98
C TYR A 433 -4.00 29.82 24.76
N GLN A 434 -4.41 29.23 25.88
CA GLN A 434 -5.40 29.84 26.78
C GLN A 434 -4.89 31.17 27.36
N LYS A 435 -3.63 31.21 27.82
CA LYS A 435 -3.00 32.45 28.33
C LYS A 435 -2.85 33.53 27.25
N MET A 436 -2.64 33.11 25.99
CA MET A 436 -2.61 34.01 24.83
C MET A 436 -4.00 34.55 24.45
N GLY A 437 -5.08 34.05 25.07
CA GLY A 437 -6.45 34.46 24.76
C GLY A 437 -7.01 33.85 23.48
N CYS A 438 -6.45 32.73 23.00
CA CYS A 438 -6.93 32.07 21.79
C CYS A 438 -8.31 31.46 21.99
N ASN A 439 -9.24 31.74 21.07
CA ASN A 439 -10.49 30.99 21.00
C ASN A 439 -10.22 29.55 20.56
N MET A 440 -10.94 28.59 21.16
CA MET A 440 -10.79 27.18 20.80
C MET A 440 -11.43 26.91 19.44
N SER A 441 -10.60 26.63 18.44
CA SER A 441 -11.06 26.12 17.15
C SER A 441 -11.41 24.64 17.25
N LEU A 442 -12.17 24.11 16.28
CA LEU A 442 -12.45 22.67 16.20
C LEU A 442 -11.17 21.83 16.20
N LYS A 443 -10.09 22.31 15.58
CA LYS A 443 -8.79 21.62 15.56
C LYS A 443 -8.12 21.58 16.93
N ILE A 444 -8.21 22.66 17.70
CA ILE A 444 -7.73 22.72 19.09
C ILE A 444 -8.59 21.80 19.96
N HIS A 445 -9.91 21.78 19.76
CA HIS A 445 -10.81 20.86 20.46
C HIS A 445 -10.43 19.39 20.24
N PHE A 446 -10.10 18.97 19.02
CA PHE A 446 -9.62 17.61 18.74
C PHE A 446 -8.35 17.27 19.53
N LEU A 447 -7.40 18.20 19.67
CA LEU A 447 -6.20 17.98 20.47
C LEU A 447 -6.48 17.95 21.98
N HIS A 448 -7.49 18.68 22.44
CA HIS A 448 -7.89 18.70 23.84
C HIS A 448 -8.70 17.45 24.24
N SER A 449 -9.71 17.08 23.46
CA SER A 449 -10.75 16.10 23.85
C SER A 449 -10.66 14.76 23.11
N HIS A 450 -9.95 14.70 21.98
CA HIS A 450 -9.87 13.52 21.12
C HIS A 450 -8.42 13.20 20.73
N LEU A 451 -7.50 13.32 21.68
CA LEU A 451 -6.08 13.13 21.42
C LEU A 451 -5.75 11.68 20.97
N ASP A 452 -6.53 10.70 21.44
CA ASP A 452 -6.39 9.29 21.07
C ASP A 452 -6.95 8.97 19.66
N PHE A 453 -7.59 9.93 19.00
CA PHE A 453 -8.05 9.80 17.61
C PHE A 453 -6.89 9.85 16.60
N PHE A 454 -5.74 10.40 16.98
CA PHE A 454 -4.58 10.54 16.09
C PHE A 454 -3.77 9.23 16.04
N PRO A 455 -3.43 8.74 14.84
CA PRO A 455 -2.62 7.53 14.68
C PRO A 455 -1.17 7.75 15.15
N ASP A 456 -0.45 6.67 15.45
CA ASP A 456 0.91 6.76 15.98
C ASP A 456 1.93 7.34 14.98
N ASN A 457 1.70 7.14 13.68
CA ASN A 457 2.44 7.82 12.63
C ASN A 457 1.52 8.82 11.89
N CYS A 458 1.48 10.05 12.39
CA CYS A 458 0.73 11.14 11.80
C CYS A 458 1.20 11.49 10.38
N GLU A 459 2.51 11.40 10.07
CA GLU A 459 3.03 11.82 8.76
C GLU A 459 2.66 10.87 7.61
N ALA A 460 2.44 9.57 7.90
CA ALA A 460 1.97 8.58 6.91
C ALA A 460 0.57 8.91 6.35
N VAL A 461 -0.23 9.70 7.09
CA VAL A 461 -1.56 10.18 6.67
C VAL A 461 -1.50 11.63 6.16
N SER A 462 -0.31 12.17 5.85
CA SER A 462 -0.18 13.53 5.34
C SER A 462 -0.73 13.67 3.91
N ASN A 463 -1.67 14.62 3.74
CA ASN A 463 -2.28 14.94 2.45
C ASN A 463 -1.38 15.84 1.57
N GLU A 464 -0.08 15.93 1.85
CA GLU A 464 0.85 16.78 1.09
C GLU A 464 0.88 16.37 -0.39
N HIS A 465 0.85 15.08 -0.70
CA HIS A 465 0.77 14.56 -2.07
C HIS A 465 -0.58 14.81 -2.76
N GLY A 466 -1.67 15.06 -2.02
CA GLY A 466 -2.98 15.42 -2.60
C GLY A 466 -3.01 16.88 -3.06
N GLU A 467 -2.50 17.77 -2.21
CA GLU A 467 -2.36 19.20 -2.50
C GLU A 467 -1.40 19.44 -3.67
N HIS A 468 -0.26 18.73 -3.73
CA HIS A 468 0.69 18.82 -4.86
C HIS A 468 0.05 18.38 -6.19
N TYR A 469 -0.74 17.30 -6.19
CA TYR A 469 -1.43 16.82 -7.40
C TYR A 469 -2.52 17.79 -7.87
N CYS A 470 -3.23 18.43 -6.94
CA CYS A 470 -4.21 19.47 -7.25
C CYS A 470 -3.54 20.72 -7.85
N TRP A 471 -2.30 21.02 -7.45
CA TRP A 471 -1.49 22.08 -8.04
C TRP A 471 -1.06 21.75 -9.48
N THR A 472 -0.58 20.52 -9.73
CA THR A 472 -0.19 20.05 -11.06
C THR A 472 -1.37 20.02 -12.04
N LEU A 473 -2.56 19.62 -11.59
CA LEU A 473 -3.78 19.70 -12.40
C LEU A 473 -4.23 21.16 -12.64
N GLY A 474 -3.98 22.06 -11.70
CA GLY A 474 -4.31 23.49 -11.84
C GLY A 474 -3.42 24.24 -12.83
N THR A 475 -2.21 23.73 -13.12
CA THR A 475 -1.31 24.29 -14.13
C THR A 475 -1.56 23.76 -15.54
N ASP A 476 -2.20 22.59 -15.68
CA ASP A 476 -2.40 21.89 -16.96
C ASP A 476 -3.88 21.75 -17.39
N ALA A 477 -4.85 22.34 -16.67
CA ALA A 477 -6.28 22.25 -17.01
C ALA A 477 -6.86 23.60 -17.49
N PRO A 478 -7.70 23.62 -18.55
CA PRO A 478 -8.54 24.77 -18.88
C PRO A 478 -9.51 25.07 -17.73
N GLU A 479 -9.84 26.35 -17.54
CA GLU A 479 -10.45 27.00 -16.36
C GLU A 479 -11.80 26.47 -15.80
N THR A 480 -12.26 25.25 -16.12
CA THR A 480 -13.65 24.84 -15.83
C THR A 480 -13.88 23.75 -14.79
N ILE A 481 -12.86 23.27 -14.05
CA ILE A 481 -13.10 22.24 -13.01
C ILE A 481 -12.44 22.59 -11.67
N HIS A 482 -13.20 23.28 -10.81
CA HIS A 482 -12.82 23.51 -9.42
C HIS A 482 -13.17 22.32 -8.51
N LYS A 483 -12.11 21.68 -7.98
CA LYS A 483 -11.93 21.10 -6.64
C LYS A 483 -13.07 20.24 -6.05
N ARG A 484 -12.96 18.91 -6.18
CA ARG A 484 -13.27 17.93 -5.12
C ARG A 484 -12.45 16.66 -5.33
N THR A 485 -11.52 16.33 -4.45
CA THR A 485 -10.90 15.00 -4.41
C THR A 485 -10.56 14.60 -2.97
N ALA A 486 -11.30 13.63 -2.45
CA ALA A 486 -10.90 12.82 -1.30
C ALA A 486 -9.94 11.73 -1.81
N LYS A 487 -8.80 11.51 -1.13
CA LYS A 487 -7.89 10.41 -1.47
C LYS A 487 -8.20 9.18 -0.63
N SER A 488 -8.53 8.10 -1.34
CA SER A 488 -8.56 6.72 -0.88
C SER A 488 -7.15 6.19 -0.52
N GLN A 489 -6.77 5.89 0.73
CA GLN A 489 -5.55 5.09 1.01
C GLN A 489 -5.90 3.59 1.01
N ARG A 490 -5.20 2.82 0.16
CA ARG A 490 -5.26 1.36 0.08
C ARG A 490 -4.27 0.79 1.10
N ILE A 491 -4.71 -0.11 1.97
CA ILE A 491 -3.81 -0.94 2.80
C ILE A 491 -3.31 -2.10 1.95
#